data_AF-A0A4U7DWU6-F1
#
_entry.id   AF-A0A4U7DWU6-F1
#
_cell.length_a   1.000
_cell.length_b   1.000
_cell.length_c   1.000
_cell.angle_alpha   90.00
_cell.angle_beta   90.00
_cell.angle_gamma   90.00
#
_symmetry.space_group_name_H-M   'P 1'
#
loop_
_entity.id
_entity.type
_entity.pdbx_description
1 polymer ?
#
loop_
_entity_poly.entity_id
_entity_poly.type
_entity_poly.pdbx_seq_one_letter_code
_entity_poly.pdbx_strand_id
1 'polypeptide(L)'
;MRTPPLPRLVLYVLIGLLAGVLIFAASTSTASFGAYNSQWDGTSEFRTLIEERPDSRIVFETTPYETANATNTVAIILAPTEPYSATESRRIRNFVERGGTVVIADDFGPHSNPLLASIGADARFSRLQLRDEREYYRGPSLPLAPNVTAAPYTQNVSQLTLNGATAVEPGNATPVVTSSELAYLDRNATGSL
;
A
#
# COMPACT_ATOMS: atom_id res chain seq x y z
N MET A 1 48.42 -21.34 20.51
CA MET A 1 47.00 -20.99 20.74
C MET A 1 46.28 -22.29 21.06
N ARG A 2 45.67 -22.43 22.26
CA ARG A 2 44.96 -23.66 22.65
C ARG A 2 43.64 -23.72 21.87
N THR A 3 43.45 -24.75 21.06
CA THR A 3 42.17 -24.98 20.39
C THR A 3 41.11 -25.29 21.45
N PRO A 4 39.92 -24.67 21.39
CA PRO A 4 38.85 -24.96 22.34
C PRO A 4 38.48 -26.46 22.27
N PRO A 5 38.11 -27.08 23.40
CA PRO A 5 37.61 -28.46 23.39
C PRO A 5 36.37 -28.58 22.50
N LEU A 6 36.21 -29.72 21.82
CA LEU A 6 35.12 -30.02 20.88
C LEU A 6 33.73 -29.47 21.29
N PRO A 7 33.26 -29.62 22.55
CA PRO A 7 31.98 -29.07 22.99
C PRO A 7 31.87 -27.54 22.89
N ARG A 8 32.97 -26.81 23.14
CA ARG A 8 32.99 -25.35 23.02
C ARG A 8 33.02 -24.90 21.55
N LEU A 9 33.69 -25.65 20.68
CA LEU A 9 33.66 -25.37 19.24
C LEU A 9 32.24 -25.52 18.67
N VAL A 10 31.55 -26.61 19.05
CA VAL A 10 30.14 -26.83 18.68
C VAL A 10 29.24 -25.71 19.19
N LEU A 11 29.45 -25.27 20.44
CA LEU A 11 28.69 -24.14 21.01
C LEU A 11 28.93 -22.83 20.24
N TYR A 12 30.17 -22.51 19.87
CA TYR A 12 30.46 -21.30 19.08
C TYR A 12 29.83 -21.34 17.69
N VAL A 13 29.85 -22.50 17.03
CA VAL A 13 29.17 -22.68 15.74
C VAL A 13 27.66 -22.54 15.89
N LEU A 14 27.07 -23.15 16.93
CA LEU A 14 25.64 -23.04 17.20
C LEU A 14 25.22 -21.60 17.49
N ILE A 15 25.99 -20.87 18.30
CA ILE A 15 25.75 -19.44 18.57
C ILE A 15 25.86 -18.63 17.28
N GLY A 16 26.87 -18.88 16.44
CA GLY A 16 27.02 -18.22 15.15
C GLY A 16 25.84 -18.48 14.22
N LEU A 17 25.35 -19.72 14.15
CA LEU A 17 24.16 -20.09 13.38
C LEU A 17 22.90 -19.43 13.93
N LEU A 18 22.68 -19.46 15.25
CA LEU A 18 21.53 -18.82 15.90
C LEU A 18 21.53 -17.30 15.68
N ALA A 19 22.70 -16.66 15.83
CA ALA A 19 22.86 -15.25 15.54
C ALA A 19 22.57 -14.94 14.07
N GLY A 20 23.06 -15.77 13.14
CA GLY A 20 22.76 -15.64 11.72
C GLY A 20 21.27 -15.76 11.40
N VAL A 21 20.58 -16.74 12.00
CA VAL A 21 19.13 -16.92 11.84
C VAL A 21 18.35 -15.73 12.42
N LEU A 22 18.74 -15.22 13.59
CA LEU A 22 18.08 -14.06 14.20
C LEU A 22 18.27 -12.79 13.37
N ILE A 23 19.48 -12.57 12.82
CA ILE A 23 19.76 -11.44 11.93
C ILE A 23 18.93 -11.55 10.65
N PHE A 24 18.85 -12.75 10.05
CA PHE A 24 18.03 -12.97 8.87
C PHE A 24 16.54 -12.75 9.14
N ALA A 25 16.01 -13.32 10.23
CA ALA A 25 14.62 -13.13 10.62
C ALA A 25 14.28 -11.66 10.93
N ALA A 26 15.21 -10.91 11.53
CA ALA A 26 15.05 -9.48 11.75
C ALA A 26 15.12 -8.64 10.45
N SER A 27 15.75 -9.17 9.39
CA SER A 27 15.84 -8.49 8.09
C SER A 27 14.58 -8.67 7.23
N THR A 28 13.75 -9.68 7.53
CA THR A 28 12.49 -9.95 6.83
C THR A 28 11.33 -9.39 7.65
N SER A 29 10.57 -8.47 7.07
CA SER A 29 9.32 -8.02 7.69
C SER A 29 8.18 -8.97 7.33
N THR A 30 7.23 -9.18 8.24
CA THR A 30 5.95 -9.84 7.96
C THR A 30 4.79 -8.86 8.00
N ALA A 31 5.07 -7.56 8.05
CA ALA A 31 4.03 -6.54 8.01
C ALA A 31 3.38 -6.53 6.63
N SER A 32 2.06 -6.70 6.58
CA SER A 32 1.27 -6.56 5.35
C SER A 32 1.59 -5.21 4.69
N PHE A 33 1.67 -5.21 3.36
CA PHE A 33 2.02 -4.08 2.50
C PHE A 33 3.45 -3.51 2.69
N GLY A 34 4.26 -4.10 3.58
CA GLY A 34 5.63 -3.67 3.84
C GLY A 34 6.62 -3.99 2.72
N ALA A 35 7.53 -3.06 2.43
CA ALA A 35 8.54 -3.20 1.37
C ALA A 35 9.56 -4.33 1.58
N TYR A 36 9.68 -4.82 2.81
CA TYR A 36 10.55 -5.94 3.19
C TYR A 36 9.76 -7.23 3.50
N ASN A 37 8.46 -7.23 3.20
CA ASN A 37 7.62 -8.42 3.28
C ASN A 37 7.58 -9.12 1.92
N SER A 38 8.06 -10.38 1.91
CA SER A 38 8.11 -11.27 0.74
C SER A 38 6.93 -12.23 0.64
N GLN A 39 6.00 -12.16 1.58
CA GLN A 39 4.75 -12.92 1.52
C GLN A 39 3.79 -12.28 0.51
N TRP A 40 2.71 -13.00 0.20
CA TRP A 40 1.75 -12.63 -0.85
C TRP A 40 1.10 -11.24 -0.66
N ASP A 41 1.07 -10.74 0.57
CA ASP A 41 0.48 -9.46 0.98
C ASP A 41 1.53 -8.34 1.15
N GLY A 42 2.80 -8.61 0.84
CA GLY A 42 3.89 -7.63 0.94
C GLY A 42 4.13 -6.85 -0.36
N THR A 43 5.12 -5.94 -0.33
CA THR A 43 5.52 -5.13 -1.49
C THR A 43 7.00 -5.32 -1.87
N SER A 44 7.62 -6.46 -1.53
CA SER A 44 9.04 -6.70 -1.82
C SER A 44 9.39 -6.69 -3.31
N GLU A 45 8.51 -7.20 -4.17
CA GLU A 45 8.73 -7.13 -5.63
C GLU A 45 8.73 -5.68 -6.11
N PHE A 46 7.85 -4.84 -5.56
CA PHE A 46 7.80 -3.42 -5.87
C PHE A 46 9.06 -2.68 -5.36
N ARG A 47 9.59 -3.07 -4.19
CA ARG A 47 10.90 -2.58 -3.71
C ARG A 47 12.02 -2.88 -4.71
N THR A 48 12.10 -4.11 -5.23
CA THR A 48 13.14 -4.47 -6.21
C THR A 48 13.05 -3.57 -7.45
N LEU A 49 11.84 -3.29 -7.96
CA LEU A 49 11.63 -2.38 -9.09
C LEU A 49 12.03 -0.92 -8.79
N ILE A 50 11.92 -0.49 -7.53
CA ILE A 50 12.35 0.82 -7.05
C ILE A 50 13.87 0.88 -6.95
N GLU A 51 14.52 -0.15 -6.40
CA GLU A 51 15.98 -0.20 -6.20
C GLU A 51 16.76 -0.24 -7.52
N GLU A 52 16.16 -0.78 -8.58
CA GLU A 52 16.72 -0.75 -9.93
C GLU A 52 16.66 0.65 -10.58
N ARG A 53 15.94 1.60 -9.99
CA ARG A 53 15.77 2.96 -10.51
C ARG A 53 16.57 3.98 -9.69
N PRO A 54 17.50 4.73 -10.30
CA PRO A 54 18.37 5.65 -9.56
C PRO A 54 17.61 6.81 -8.88
N ASP A 55 16.45 7.21 -9.42
CA ASP A 55 15.66 8.34 -8.92
C ASP A 55 14.52 7.91 -7.98
N SER A 56 14.44 6.63 -7.63
CA SER A 56 13.40 6.08 -6.76
C SER A 56 13.97 5.75 -5.39
N ARG A 57 13.17 5.91 -4.33
CA ARG A 57 13.58 5.61 -2.97
C ARG A 57 12.40 5.22 -2.09
N ILE A 58 12.68 4.36 -1.12
CA ILE A 58 11.76 4.09 -0.01
C ILE A 58 12.04 5.09 1.09
N VAL A 59 10.98 5.69 1.62
CA VAL A 59 11.07 6.68 2.70
C VAL A 59 10.14 6.27 3.84
N PHE A 60 10.61 6.47 5.07
CA PHE A 60 9.84 6.21 6.30
C PHE A 60 9.45 7.50 7.03
N GLU A 61 9.81 8.64 6.45
CA GLU A 61 9.55 9.98 6.97
C GLU A 61 9.07 10.91 5.86
N THR A 62 8.49 12.05 6.23
CA THR A 62 7.92 13.01 5.27
C THR A 62 8.87 14.13 4.84
N THR A 63 10.03 14.25 5.49
CA THR A 63 11.05 15.25 5.16
C THR A 63 11.46 15.23 3.67
N PRO A 64 11.59 14.07 3.01
CA PRO A 64 11.83 13.97 1.57
C PRO A 64 10.84 14.73 0.68
N TYR A 65 9.58 14.92 1.10
CA TYR A 65 8.58 15.66 0.34
C TYR A 65 8.90 17.15 0.24
N GLU A 66 9.76 17.71 1.10
CA GLU A 66 10.16 19.12 1.04
C GLU A 66 11.19 19.38 -0.06
N THR A 67 12.09 18.41 -0.29
CA THR A 67 13.25 18.58 -1.18
C THR A 67 13.11 17.85 -2.52
N ALA A 68 12.14 16.95 -2.65
CA ALA A 68 11.88 16.24 -3.91
C ALA A 68 11.45 17.20 -5.04
N ASN A 69 11.86 16.87 -6.27
CA ASN A 69 11.36 17.51 -7.48
C ASN A 69 9.91 17.07 -7.73
N ALA A 70 8.96 17.81 -7.16
CA ALA A 70 7.55 17.42 -7.08
C ALA A 70 6.95 17.07 -8.45
N THR A 71 7.08 17.92 -9.45
CA THR A 71 6.43 17.78 -10.78
C THR A 71 6.65 16.43 -11.46
N ASN A 72 7.79 15.77 -11.22
CA ASN A 72 8.14 14.50 -11.84
C ASN A 72 8.17 13.34 -10.84
N THR A 73 7.58 13.51 -9.66
CA THR A 73 7.60 12.52 -8.58
C THR A 73 6.20 12.03 -8.28
N VAL A 74 6.06 10.70 -8.22
CA VAL A 74 4.88 10.03 -7.66
C VAL A 74 5.24 9.49 -6.28
N ALA A 75 4.50 9.91 -5.27
CA ALA A 75 4.55 9.37 -3.92
C ALA A 75 3.48 8.29 -3.77
N ILE A 76 3.84 7.12 -3.25
CA ILE A 76 2.90 6.03 -3.02
C ILE A 76 2.84 5.75 -1.52
N ILE A 77 1.64 5.86 -0.96
CA ILE A 77 1.34 5.63 0.45
C ILE A 77 0.40 4.43 0.51
N LEU A 78 0.86 3.35 1.16
CA LEU A 78 0.12 2.09 1.25
C LEU A 78 -0.28 1.85 2.71
N ALA A 79 -1.57 1.62 2.95
CA ALA A 79 -2.17 1.20 4.21
C ALA A 79 -1.52 1.85 5.46
N PRO A 80 -1.63 3.19 5.63
CA PRO A 80 -1.02 3.86 6.78
C PRO A 80 -1.52 3.26 8.10
N THR A 81 -0.59 2.75 8.91
CA THR A 81 -0.88 2.17 10.23
C THR A 81 -0.78 3.18 11.37
N GLU A 82 -0.24 4.37 11.09
CA GLU A 82 -0.08 5.45 12.05
C GLU A 82 -0.69 6.75 11.51
N PRO A 83 -1.23 7.63 12.38
CA PRO A 83 -1.76 8.90 11.95
C PRO A 83 -0.65 9.86 11.53
N TYR A 84 -0.84 10.55 10.42
CA TYR A 84 0.03 11.65 10.02
C TYR A 84 -0.25 12.88 10.88
N SER A 85 0.80 13.46 11.44
CA SER A 85 0.72 14.75 12.14
C SER A 85 0.36 15.90 11.19
N ALA A 86 -0.01 17.04 11.77
CA ALA A 86 -0.31 18.25 10.99
C ALA A 86 0.90 18.73 10.17
N THR A 87 2.12 18.56 10.67
CA THR A 87 3.35 18.94 9.95
C THR A 87 3.64 18.00 8.80
N GLU A 88 3.50 16.70 9.02
CA GLU A 88 3.69 15.68 7.98
C GLU A 88 2.67 15.81 6.86
N SER A 89 1.38 15.97 7.21
CA SER A 89 0.32 16.19 6.23
C SER A 89 0.53 17.49 5.43
N ARG A 90 1.02 18.55 6.06
CA ARG A 90 1.35 19.82 5.37
C ARG A 90 2.47 19.64 4.35
N ARG A 91 3.49 18.83 4.66
CA ARG A 91 4.58 18.54 3.71
C ARG A 91 4.04 17.83 2.47
N ILE A 92 3.13 16.87 2.65
CA ILE A 92 2.49 16.14 1.55
C ILE A 92 1.59 17.07 0.75
N ARG A 93 0.77 17.90 1.41
CA ARG A 93 -0.03 18.94 0.72
C ARG A 93 0.83 19.84 -0.14
N ASN A 94 1.89 20.40 0.44
CA ASN A 94 2.81 21.28 -0.29
C ASN A 94 3.50 20.55 -1.45
N PHE A 95 3.76 19.25 -1.33
CA PHE A 95 4.31 18.44 -2.43
C PHE A 95 3.31 18.32 -3.59
N VAL A 96 2.04 18.05 -3.29
CA VAL A 96 0.97 18.02 -4.30
C VAL A 96 0.78 19.40 -4.96
N GLU A 97 0.75 20.47 -4.17
CA GLU A 97 0.60 21.86 -4.66
C GLU A 97 1.76 22.28 -5.58
N ARG A 98 2.96 21.71 -5.40
CA ARG A 98 4.12 21.92 -6.29
C ARG A 98 4.10 21.03 -7.54
N GLY A 99 3.02 20.29 -7.79
CA GLY A 99 2.83 19.44 -8.97
C GLY A 99 3.14 17.96 -8.77
N GLY A 100 3.43 17.53 -7.53
CA GLY A 100 3.61 16.12 -7.20
C GLY A 100 2.31 15.33 -7.26
N THR A 101 2.42 14.03 -7.56
CA THR A 101 1.28 13.11 -7.53
C THR A 101 1.38 12.22 -6.29
N VAL A 102 0.28 12.05 -5.56
CA VAL A 102 0.20 11.13 -4.42
C VAL A 102 -0.83 10.05 -4.73
N VAL A 103 -0.42 8.79 -4.64
CA VAL A 103 -1.29 7.61 -4.69
C VAL A 103 -1.45 7.10 -3.26
N ILE A 104 -2.70 7.00 -2.79
CA ILE A 104 -3.02 6.44 -1.49
C ILE A 104 -3.85 5.18 -1.70
N ALA A 105 -3.37 4.05 -1.20
CA ALA A 105 -4.11 2.80 -1.11
C ALA A 105 -4.31 2.45 0.37
N ASP A 106 -5.47 1.92 0.73
CA ASP A 106 -5.86 1.66 2.11
C ASP A 106 -6.45 0.24 2.24
N ASP A 107 -6.33 -0.34 3.43
CA ASP A 107 -6.78 -1.67 3.83
C ASP A 107 -7.89 -1.62 4.89
N PHE A 108 -8.80 -0.65 4.80
CA PHE A 108 -9.87 -0.33 5.76
C PHE A 108 -9.39 0.36 7.06
N GLY A 109 -8.14 0.82 7.07
CA GLY A 109 -7.53 1.55 8.17
C GLY A 109 -8.20 2.91 8.46
N PRO A 110 -7.99 3.46 9.67
CA PRO A 110 -8.59 4.74 10.06
C PRO A 110 -7.81 5.97 9.58
N HIS A 111 -6.63 5.80 8.97
CA HIS A 111 -5.65 6.87 8.81
C HIS A 111 -5.63 7.55 7.43
N SER A 112 -6.05 6.88 6.35
CA SER A 112 -6.02 7.50 5.01
C SER A 112 -7.07 8.60 4.81
N ASN A 113 -8.28 8.45 5.36
CA ASN A 113 -9.32 9.49 5.23
C ASN A 113 -8.93 10.81 5.91
N PRO A 114 -8.41 10.82 7.15
CA PRO A 114 -7.82 12.01 7.76
C PRO A 114 -6.68 12.63 6.95
N LEU A 115 -5.81 11.80 6.36
CA LEU A 115 -4.73 12.28 5.49
C LEU A 115 -5.30 12.94 4.22
N LEU A 116 -6.23 12.30 3.51
CA LEU A 116 -6.91 12.84 2.33
C LEU A 116 -7.54 14.21 2.63
N ALA A 117 -8.23 14.34 3.77
CA ALA A 117 -8.77 15.62 4.22
C ALA A 117 -7.67 16.67 4.47
N SER A 118 -6.60 16.26 5.13
CA SER A 118 -5.47 17.12 5.49
C SER A 118 -4.64 17.58 4.29
N ILE A 119 -4.70 16.87 3.16
CA ILE A 119 -4.08 17.30 1.90
C ILE A 119 -5.05 18.05 0.97
N GLY A 120 -6.34 18.15 1.34
CA GLY A 120 -7.35 18.90 0.59
C GLY A 120 -8.06 18.09 -0.50
N ALA A 121 -7.97 16.77 -0.47
CA ALA A 121 -8.77 15.92 -1.34
C ALA A 121 -10.20 15.78 -0.80
N ASP A 122 -11.20 15.75 -1.68
CA ASP A 122 -12.60 15.52 -1.31
C ASP A 122 -12.95 14.03 -1.19
N ALA A 123 -12.26 13.17 -1.96
CA ALA A 123 -12.55 11.75 -2.03
C ALA A 123 -12.32 11.02 -0.70
N ARG A 124 -13.15 10.03 -0.36
CA ARG A 124 -13.04 9.25 0.88
C ARG A 124 -13.25 7.77 0.63
N PHE A 125 -12.52 6.93 1.36
CA PHE A 125 -12.82 5.49 1.44
C PHE A 125 -14.08 5.28 2.26
N SER A 126 -15.05 4.52 1.75
CA SER A 126 -16.28 4.18 2.50
C SER A 126 -15.96 3.26 3.69
N ARG A 127 -14.90 2.46 3.57
CA ARG A 127 -14.48 1.41 4.52
C ARG A 127 -15.54 0.33 4.74
N LEU A 128 -16.48 0.22 3.80
CA LEU A 128 -17.42 -0.88 3.73
C LEU A 128 -16.97 -1.83 2.64
N GLN A 129 -17.16 -3.14 2.85
CA GLN A 129 -16.75 -4.12 1.86
C GLN A 129 -17.60 -3.98 0.60
N LEU A 130 -16.94 -3.80 -0.54
CA LEU A 130 -17.59 -3.82 -1.84
C LEU A 130 -17.75 -5.27 -2.29
N ARG A 131 -18.96 -5.63 -2.70
CA ARG A 131 -19.31 -6.97 -3.19
C ARG A 131 -20.12 -6.87 -4.46
N ASP A 132 -20.10 -7.94 -5.24
CA ASP A 132 -20.94 -8.09 -6.43
C ASP A 132 -21.34 -9.56 -6.60
N GLU A 133 -22.64 -9.86 -6.63
CA GLU A 133 -23.18 -11.23 -6.77
C GLU A 133 -23.36 -11.67 -8.23
N ARG A 134 -23.00 -10.81 -9.19
CA ARG A 134 -23.24 -11.01 -10.63
C ARG A 134 -21.95 -10.91 -11.43
N GLU A 135 -21.18 -9.85 -11.20
CA GLU A 135 -19.94 -9.55 -11.92
C GLU A 135 -18.74 -9.74 -10.98
N TYR A 136 -18.28 -10.98 -10.87
CA TYR A 136 -17.15 -11.34 -10.02
C TYR A 136 -16.26 -12.39 -10.68
N TYR A 137 -15.00 -12.47 -10.26
CA TYR A 137 -14.08 -13.48 -10.80
C TYR A 137 -14.30 -14.89 -10.20
N ARG A 138 -14.11 -15.05 -8.88
CA ARG A 138 -14.22 -16.35 -8.19
C ARG A 138 -15.16 -16.35 -6.98
N GLY A 139 -15.67 -15.19 -6.61
CA GLY A 139 -16.69 -15.06 -5.57
C GLY A 139 -17.04 -13.59 -5.34
N PRO A 140 -18.14 -13.30 -4.66
CA PRO A 140 -18.67 -11.93 -4.58
C PRO A 140 -17.77 -10.91 -3.89
N SER A 141 -16.78 -11.36 -3.11
CA SER A 141 -15.75 -10.51 -2.51
C SER A 141 -14.61 -10.11 -3.47
N LEU A 142 -14.66 -10.59 -4.72
CA LEU A 142 -13.73 -10.27 -5.81
C LEU A 142 -14.50 -9.60 -6.97
N PRO A 143 -15.20 -8.47 -6.71
CA PRO A 143 -16.01 -7.82 -7.73
C PRO A 143 -15.14 -7.36 -8.90
N LEU A 144 -15.74 -7.44 -10.09
CA LEU A 144 -15.16 -6.95 -11.32
C LEU A 144 -15.57 -5.48 -11.50
N ALA A 145 -14.61 -4.63 -11.80
CA ALA A 145 -14.83 -3.23 -12.13
C ALA A 145 -14.58 -3.02 -13.64
N PRO A 146 -15.61 -3.18 -14.48
CA PRO A 146 -15.48 -3.16 -15.95
C PRO A 146 -15.43 -1.74 -16.53
N ASN A 147 -15.85 -0.74 -15.76
CA ASN A 147 -15.99 0.61 -16.24
C ASN A 147 -14.67 1.38 -16.05
N VAL A 148 -13.79 1.31 -17.06
CA VAL A 148 -12.49 1.98 -17.06
C VAL A 148 -12.53 3.23 -17.94
N THR A 149 -12.31 4.39 -17.33
CA THR A 149 -12.19 5.66 -18.05
C THR A 149 -10.79 5.76 -18.67
N ALA A 150 -10.72 6.23 -19.92
CA ALA A 150 -9.45 6.45 -20.60
C ALA A 150 -8.62 7.54 -19.89
N ALA A 151 -7.43 7.16 -19.42
CA ALA A 151 -6.46 8.02 -18.76
C ALA A 151 -5.03 7.56 -19.12
N PRO A 152 -3.99 8.40 -18.92
CA PRO A 152 -2.60 8.01 -19.19
C PRO A 152 -2.16 6.71 -18.50
N TYR A 153 -2.73 6.40 -17.33
CA TYR A 153 -2.42 5.22 -16.52
C TYR A 153 -3.41 4.05 -16.67
N THR A 154 -4.42 4.16 -17.54
CA THR A 154 -5.39 3.07 -17.82
C THR A 154 -5.33 2.57 -19.26
N GLN A 155 -4.27 2.92 -20.00
CA GLN A 155 -4.09 2.42 -21.36
C GLN A 155 -4.01 0.89 -21.38
N ASN A 156 -4.78 0.26 -22.28
CA ASN A 156 -4.91 -1.20 -22.40
C ASN A 156 -5.45 -1.91 -21.14
N VAL A 157 -6.10 -1.17 -20.23
CA VAL A 157 -6.84 -1.75 -19.10
C VAL A 157 -8.32 -1.77 -19.46
N SER A 158 -8.89 -2.96 -19.63
CA SER A 158 -10.32 -3.10 -19.91
C SER A 158 -11.15 -3.29 -18.64
N GLN A 159 -10.55 -3.77 -17.55
CA GLN A 159 -11.25 -4.14 -16.32
C GLN A 159 -10.26 -4.37 -15.18
N LEU A 160 -10.70 -4.14 -13.94
CA LEU A 160 -9.97 -4.53 -12.73
C LEU A 160 -10.73 -5.62 -11.95
N THR A 161 -9.99 -6.59 -11.41
CA THR A 161 -10.50 -7.52 -10.39
C THR A 161 -10.08 -6.99 -9.03
N LEU A 162 -11.05 -6.65 -8.18
CA LEU A 162 -10.79 -5.97 -6.92
C LEU A 162 -10.79 -6.98 -5.76
N ASN A 163 -9.62 -7.23 -5.15
CA ASN A 163 -9.53 -8.19 -4.06
C ASN A 163 -9.96 -7.58 -2.73
N GLY A 164 -11.12 -7.97 -2.20
CA GLY A 164 -11.58 -7.54 -0.88
C GLY A 164 -11.69 -6.02 -0.75
N ALA A 165 -12.06 -5.34 -1.83
CA ALA A 165 -11.97 -3.89 -1.90
C ALA A 165 -13.06 -3.15 -1.11
N THR A 166 -12.81 -1.86 -0.90
CA THR A 166 -13.81 -0.87 -0.49
C THR A 166 -14.12 0.07 -1.64
N ALA A 167 -15.24 0.81 -1.55
CA ALA A 167 -15.53 1.88 -2.50
C ALA A 167 -14.84 3.17 -2.10
N VAL A 168 -14.53 3.98 -3.11
CA VAL A 168 -14.13 5.39 -2.93
C VAL A 168 -15.34 6.25 -3.28
N GLU A 169 -15.79 7.05 -2.32
CA GLU A 169 -16.73 8.14 -2.56
C GLU A 169 -15.94 9.30 -3.19
N PRO A 170 -16.16 9.63 -4.47
CA PRO A 170 -15.23 10.49 -5.21
C PRO A 170 -15.30 11.97 -4.82
N GLY A 171 -16.43 12.44 -4.28
CA GLY A 171 -16.66 13.88 -4.11
C GLY A 171 -16.56 14.60 -5.45
N ASN A 172 -15.68 15.61 -5.54
CA ASN A 172 -15.39 16.32 -6.79
C ASN A 172 -14.28 15.67 -7.65
N ALA A 173 -13.70 14.55 -7.21
CA ALA A 173 -12.67 13.85 -7.98
C ALA A 173 -13.26 13.18 -9.23
N THR A 174 -12.41 12.95 -10.23
CA THR A 174 -12.78 12.20 -11.44
C THR A 174 -12.56 10.69 -11.21
N PRO A 175 -13.61 9.86 -11.20
CA PRO A 175 -13.45 8.41 -11.12
C PRO A 175 -12.80 7.88 -12.40
N VAL A 176 -11.74 7.07 -12.24
CA VAL A 176 -11.04 6.44 -13.38
C VAL A 176 -11.40 4.97 -13.58
N VAL A 177 -11.86 4.32 -12.53
CA VAL A 177 -12.44 2.99 -12.58
C VAL A 177 -13.65 2.97 -11.65
N THR A 178 -14.79 2.46 -12.12
CA THR A 178 -15.99 2.27 -11.29
C THR A 178 -16.42 0.82 -11.28
N SER A 179 -17.05 0.41 -10.16
CA SER A 179 -17.68 -0.91 -10.05
C SER A 179 -18.87 -1.03 -11.00
N SER A 180 -19.37 -2.25 -11.17
CA SER A 180 -20.65 -2.47 -11.85
C SER A 180 -21.80 -1.75 -11.09
N GLU A 181 -22.92 -1.52 -11.78
CA GLU A 181 -24.15 -0.99 -11.17
C GLU A 181 -24.84 -1.99 -10.23
N LEU A 182 -24.44 -3.26 -10.29
CA LEU A 182 -24.97 -4.36 -9.48
C LEU A 182 -24.16 -4.57 -8.19
N ALA A 183 -22.97 -3.96 -8.11
CA ALA A 183 -22.14 -4.00 -6.92
C ALA A 183 -22.77 -3.21 -5.76
N TYR A 184 -22.56 -3.68 -4.53
CA TYR A 184 -23.12 -3.07 -3.33
C TYR A 184 -22.11 -3.06 -2.19
N LEU A 185 -22.34 -2.15 -1.23
CA LEU A 185 -21.59 -2.07 0.01
C LEU A 185 -22.27 -2.93 1.07
N ASP A 186 -21.56 -3.93 1.58
CA ASP A 186 -22.02 -4.77 2.68
C ASP A 186 -21.93 -4.00 4.01
N ARG A 187 -23.08 -3.48 4.47
CA ARG A 187 -23.17 -2.65 5.68
C ARG A 187 -23.30 -3.46 6.96
N ASN A 188 -23.80 -4.70 6.88
CA ASN A 188 -24.07 -5.55 8.03
C ASN A 188 -23.01 -6.66 8.20
N ALA A 189 -22.02 -6.72 7.30
CA ALA A 189 -20.94 -7.69 7.27
C ALA A 189 -21.42 -9.15 7.23
N THR A 190 -22.57 -9.39 6.59
CA THR A 190 -23.16 -10.73 6.49
C THR A 190 -22.68 -11.48 5.25
N GLY A 191 -22.07 -10.79 4.28
CA GLY A 191 -21.63 -11.37 3.02
C GLY A 191 -22.76 -11.61 2.02
N SER A 192 -23.98 -11.13 2.30
CA SER A 192 -25.14 -11.25 1.41
C SER A 192 -25.98 -9.96 1.42
N LEU A 193 -26.89 -9.84 0.44
CA LEU A 193 -27.96 -8.84 0.47
C LEU A 193 -29.00 -9.17 1.54
#